data_AF-A0A7J6T5U6-F1
#
_entry.id   AF-A0A7J6T5U6-F1
#
_cell.length_a   1.000
_cell.length_b   1.000
_cell.length_c   1.000
_cell.angle_alpha   90.00
_cell.angle_beta   90.00
_cell.angle_gamma   90.00
#
_symmetry.space_group_name_H-M   'P 1'
#
loop_
_entity.id
_entity.type
_entity.pdbx_description
1 polymer ?
#
loop_
_entity_poly.entity_id
_entity_poly.type
_entity_poly.pdbx_seq_one_letter_code
_entity_poly.pdbx_strand_id
1 'polypeptide(L)'
;EVGAHNSSSKYPLWQQGLYYCREVNPGGNYCQWVKERYTCYPGQRYFGRGAKQISWNYNYGPFSVVIYNDPKVLLANADGVLRNEGGWLSFASAIWFDMTPQTPKPSVHDVVTGWWKPNGNDTAANRIPGFGATIMITNGIECGHQSQQAANRVEYYKAFCKHFGISPGKEDTLGCEHMNRFDGSSSSAVAEYWEYADWKANCRLVSYQSAFSIFDAPAEPDVSYCGCIEMYGK
;
A
#
# COMPACT_ATOMS: atom_id res chain seq x y z
N GLU A 1 8.48 6.59 -5.54
CA GLU A 1 7.51 7.64 -5.14
C GLU A 1 8.09 9.02 -5.18
N VAL A 2 8.96 9.38 -4.23
CA VAL A 2 9.29 10.80 -3.96
C VAL A 2 10.67 11.25 -4.44
N GLY A 3 11.20 10.61 -5.48
CA GLY A 3 12.53 10.92 -6.00
C GLY A 3 12.52 12.12 -6.97
N ALA A 4 13.58 12.93 -6.95
CA ALA A 4 13.78 13.98 -7.96
C ALA A 4 14.09 13.39 -9.34
N HIS A 5 14.83 12.27 -9.35
CA HIS A 5 15.24 11.53 -10.55
C HIS A 5 15.84 12.46 -11.63
N ASN A 6 16.80 13.27 -11.21
CA ASN A 6 17.45 14.28 -12.02
C ASN A 6 18.87 13.83 -12.38
N SER A 7 19.09 13.51 -13.66
CA SER A 7 20.40 13.11 -14.21
C SER A 7 21.47 14.20 -14.11
N SER A 8 21.06 15.47 -13.99
CA SER A 8 21.95 16.62 -13.83
C SER A 8 22.18 16.99 -12.35
N SER A 9 21.64 16.23 -11.41
CA SER A 9 21.88 16.48 -9.99
C SER A 9 23.34 16.24 -9.63
N LYS A 10 23.89 17.09 -8.77
CA LYS A 10 25.21 16.87 -8.15
C LYS A 10 25.23 15.66 -7.20
N TYR A 11 24.06 15.21 -6.76
CA TYR A 11 23.93 14.08 -5.85
C TYR A 11 23.72 12.77 -6.62
N PRO A 12 24.35 11.66 -6.21
CA PRO A 12 24.11 10.36 -6.81
C PRO A 12 22.64 9.94 -6.65
N LEU A 13 22.14 9.08 -7.56
CA LEU A 13 20.72 8.72 -7.62
C LEU A 13 20.13 8.29 -6.27
N TRP A 14 20.84 7.47 -5.49
CA TRP A 14 20.36 7.00 -4.18
C TRP A 14 20.14 8.12 -3.14
N GLN A 15 20.75 9.30 -3.32
CA GLN A 15 20.53 10.48 -2.47
C GLN A 15 19.43 11.42 -2.99
N GLN A 16 18.79 11.10 -4.12
CA GLN A 16 17.77 11.95 -4.74
C GLN A 16 16.34 11.60 -4.30
N GLY A 17 16.18 10.69 -3.33
CA GLY A 17 14.90 10.39 -2.69
C GLY A 17 14.38 11.53 -1.81
N LEU A 18 13.14 11.41 -1.34
CA LEU A 18 12.48 12.36 -0.42
C LEU A 18 12.47 13.82 -0.91
N TYR A 19 12.54 14.05 -2.21
CA TYR A 19 12.50 15.39 -2.82
C TYR A 19 11.09 15.99 -2.79
N TYR A 20 10.08 15.16 -3.07
CA TYR A 20 8.67 15.55 -3.01
C TYR A 20 8.03 15.04 -1.72
N CYS A 21 7.19 15.85 -1.06
CA CYS A 21 6.38 15.40 0.08
C CYS A 21 4.90 15.23 -0.27
N ARG A 22 4.49 15.73 -1.44
CA ARG A 22 3.11 15.75 -1.95
C ARG A 22 3.12 15.44 -3.44
N GLU A 23 2.07 14.80 -3.90
CA GLU A 23 1.84 14.55 -5.32
C GLU A 23 1.80 15.86 -6.11
N VAL A 24 2.58 15.90 -7.19
CA VAL A 24 2.63 17.05 -8.09
C VAL A 24 1.46 16.95 -9.08
N ASN A 25 0.66 18.01 -9.19
CA ASN A 25 -0.50 18.11 -10.10
C ASN A 25 -1.56 17.00 -9.91
N PRO A 26 -2.14 16.85 -8.71
CA PRO A 26 -3.12 15.78 -8.44
C PRO A 26 -4.40 15.95 -9.28
N GLY A 27 -4.78 14.87 -9.99
CA GLY A 27 -5.86 14.87 -10.99
C GLY A 27 -7.29 14.80 -10.44
N GLY A 28 -7.45 14.55 -9.13
CA GLY A 28 -8.78 14.41 -8.51
C GLY A 28 -8.79 14.62 -7.00
N ASN A 29 -9.90 14.21 -6.36
CA ASN A 29 -10.03 14.21 -4.90
C ASN A 29 -9.61 12.88 -4.25
N TYR A 30 -9.36 11.83 -5.05
CA TYR A 30 -8.95 10.50 -4.59
C TYR A 30 -9.92 9.93 -3.54
N CYS A 31 -11.22 10.10 -3.78
CA CYS A 31 -12.28 9.58 -2.93
C CYS A 31 -13.02 8.46 -3.67
N GLN A 32 -12.89 7.22 -3.21
CA GLN A 32 -13.51 6.05 -3.83
C GLN A 32 -14.28 5.23 -2.79
N TRP A 33 -14.51 3.95 -3.07
CA TRP A 33 -15.33 2.96 -2.36
C TRP A 33 -15.14 2.96 -0.83
N VAL A 34 -15.98 2.19 -0.12
CA VAL A 34 -15.98 2.06 1.36
C VAL A 34 -16.17 3.38 2.13
N LYS A 35 -16.94 4.31 1.55
CA LYS A 35 -17.19 5.65 2.10
C LYS A 35 -17.99 5.65 3.42
N GLU A 36 -18.70 4.57 3.70
CA GLU A 36 -19.43 4.41 4.94
C GLU A 36 -18.48 4.32 6.15
N ARG A 37 -17.41 3.54 6.02
CA ARG A 37 -16.36 3.43 7.05
C ARG A 37 -15.29 4.52 6.94
N TYR A 38 -14.89 4.85 5.72
CA TYR A 38 -13.81 5.81 5.41
C TYR A 38 -14.36 7.00 4.63
N THR A 39 -15.18 7.79 5.32
CA THR A 39 -15.88 8.94 4.74
C THR A 39 -14.94 9.97 4.16
N CYS A 40 -15.27 10.44 2.96
CA CYS A 40 -14.58 11.55 2.33
C CYS A 40 -15.15 12.88 2.84
N TYR A 41 -14.36 13.63 3.59
CA TYR A 41 -14.81 14.89 4.19
C TYR A 41 -14.89 16.02 3.13
N PRO A 42 -15.90 16.90 3.20
CA PRO A 42 -15.98 18.07 2.33
C PRO A 42 -14.69 18.91 2.36
N GLY A 43 -14.21 19.31 1.19
CA GLY A 43 -12.97 20.09 1.05
C GLY A 43 -11.67 19.29 1.19
N GLN A 44 -11.71 18.03 1.64
CA GLN A 44 -10.53 17.18 1.71
C GLN A 44 -10.23 16.49 0.38
N ARG A 45 -8.94 16.28 0.10
CA ARG A 45 -8.42 15.57 -1.07
C ARG A 45 -7.34 14.59 -0.63
N TYR A 46 -7.46 13.33 -1.02
CA TYR A 46 -6.61 12.23 -0.58
C TYR A 46 -5.53 11.85 -1.61
N PHE A 47 -4.95 12.83 -2.30
CA PHE A 47 -3.80 12.63 -3.19
C PHE A 47 -2.55 12.20 -2.41
N GLY A 48 -1.49 11.82 -3.12
CA GLY A 48 -0.26 11.31 -2.54
C GLY A 48 0.38 12.25 -1.52
N ARG A 49 0.64 11.75 -0.30
CA ARG A 49 1.43 12.44 0.73
C ARG A 49 2.44 11.53 1.40
N GLY A 50 3.53 12.14 1.86
CA GLY A 50 4.58 11.50 2.62
C GLY A 50 5.50 10.63 1.77
N ALA A 51 6.39 9.88 2.43
CA ALA A 51 7.46 9.14 1.78
C ALA A 51 6.95 8.06 0.81
N LYS A 52 5.80 7.46 1.12
CA LYS A 52 5.15 6.45 0.27
C LYS A 52 4.10 7.02 -0.69
N GLN A 53 3.77 8.29 -0.58
CA GLN A 53 2.67 8.91 -1.33
C GLN A 53 1.34 8.17 -1.09
N ILE A 54 0.98 7.90 0.18
CA ILE A 54 -0.30 7.27 0.49
C ILE A 54 -1.43 8.10 -0.11
N SER A 55 -2.32 7.41 -0.82
CA SER A 55 -3.38 8.01 -1.64
C SER A 55 -4.67 7.27 -1.39
N TRP A 56 -5.80 7.93 -1.61
CA TRP A 56 -7.17 7.45 -1.43
C TRP A 56 -7.70 7.38 0.00
N ASN A 57 -8.98 7.72 0.20
CA ASN A 57 -9.67 7.64 1.49
C ASN A 57 -9.52 6.26 2.16
N TYR A 58 -9.55 5.19 1.37
CA TYR A 58 -9.39 3.81 1.84
C TYR A 58 -7.95 3.43 2.25
N ASN A 59 -6.97 4.33 2.13
CA ASN A 59 -5.66 4.19 2.78
C ASN A 59 -5.48 5.19 3.92
N TYR A 60 -5.96 6.43 3.76
CA TYR A 60 -5.92 7.43 4.85
C TYR A 60 -6.72 6.98 6.07
N GLY A 61 -7.88 6.36 5.85
CA GLY A 61 -8.77 5.86 6.90
C GLY A 61 -8.13 4.77 7.76
N PRO A 62 -7.74 3.62 7.19
CA PRO A 62 -7.06 2.56 7.95
C PRO A 62 -5.76 3.03 8.61
N PHE A 63 -4.95 3.85 7.92
CA PHE A 63 -3.75 4.42 8.54
C PHE A 63 -4.07 5.31 9.75
N SER A 64 -5.16 6.10 9.67
CA SER A 64 -5.65 6.89 10.79
C SER A 64 -6.11 6.02 11.96
N VAL A 65 -6.76 4.88 11.69
CA VAL A 65 -7.14 3.90 12.72
C VAL A 65 -5.90 3.35 13.43
N VAL A 66 -4.88 2.91 12.69
CA VAL A 66 -3.64 2.36 13.28
C VAL A 66 -2.93 3.37 14.18
N ILE A 67 -2.91 4.65 13.78
CA ILE A 67 -2.18 5.70 14.51
C ILE A 67 -2.99 6.30 15.66
N TYR A 68 -4.28 6.54 15.45
CA TYR A 68 -5.11 7.35 16.35
C TYR A 68 -6.27 6.59 16.98
N ASN A 69 -6.47 5.32 16.61
CA ASN A 69 -7.68 4.56 16.92
C ASN A 69 -8.97 5.29 16.47
N ASP A 70 -8.86 6.12 15.43
CA ASP A 70 -9.98 6.89 14.88
C ASP A 70 -9.75 7.10 13.38
N PRO A 71 -10.64 6.62 12.48
CA PRO A 71 -10.53 6.88 11.04
C PRO A 71 -10.60 8.38 10.69
N LYS A 72 -11.24 9.20 11.51
CA LYS A 72 -11.62 10.58 11.17
C LYS A 72 -10.44 11.53 11.20
N VAL A 73 -9.42 11.28 12.02
CA VAL A 73 -8.32 12.23 12.25
C VAL A 73 -7.63 12.61 10.94
N LEU A 74 -7.18 11.63 10.16
CA LEU A 74 -6.56 11.91 8.86
C LEU A 74 -7.57 12.04 7.72
N LEU A 75 -8.79 11.51 7.87
CA LEU A 75 -9.84 11.71 6.85
C LEU A 75 -10.36 13.15 6.84
N ALA A 76 -10.48 13.79 8.00
CA ALA A 76 -10.88 15.19 8.15
C ALA A 76 -9.71 16.17 7.95
N ASN A 77 -8.46 15.70 8.08
CA ASN A 77 -7.26 16.50 7.86
C ASN A 77 -6.17 15.68 7.15
N ALA A 78 -6.29 15.53 5.83
CA ALA A 78 -5.35 14.71 5.04
C ALA A 78 -3.92 15.27 5.06
N ASP A 79 -3.75 16.58 5.17
CA ASP A 79 -2.42 17.20 5.33
C ASP A 79 -1.76 16.87 6.67
N GLY A 80 -2.49 16.28 7.63
CA GLY A 80 -1.95 15.77 8.90
C GLY A 80 -0.79 14.78 8.72
N VAL A 81 -0.78 14.02 7.62
CA VAL A 81 0.34 13.11 7.27
C VAL A 81 1.68 13.85 7.14
N LEU A 82 1.67 15.14 6.78
CA LEU A 82 2.86 15.95 6.58
C LEU A 82 3.16 16.93 7.73
N ARG A 83 2.12 17.39 8.43
CA ARG A 83 2.17 18.56 9.32
C ARG A 83 2.40 18.21 10.80
N ASN A 84 2.74 16.98 11.11
CA ASN A 84 3.08 16.56 12.46
C ASN A 84 4.50 17.02 12.86
N GLU A 85 4.78 17.05 14.16
CA GLU A 85 6.09 17.43 14.71
C GLU A 85 7.20 16.54 14.13
N GLY A 86 8.06 17.10 13.29
CA GLY A 86 9.21 16.40 12.70
C GLY A 86 8.91 15.47 11.52
N GLY A 87 7.68 15.45 10.98
CA GLY A 87 7.36 14.68 9.77
C GLY A 87 7.34 13.15 9.96
N TRP A 88 7.37 12.66 11.19
CA TRP A 88 7.42 11.21 11.46
C TRP A 88 6.24 10.43 10.87
N LEU A 89 5.04 11.00 10.77
CA LEU A 89 3.87 10.35 10.15
C LEU A 89 4.06 10.06 8.66
N SER A 90 4.86 10.87 7.96
CA SER A 90 5.21 10.62 6.57
C SER A 90 6.01 9.32 6.41
N PHE A 91 6.87 8.99 7.38
CA PHE A 91 7.61 7.72 7.40
C PHE A 91 6.76 6.59 7.98
N ALA A 92 5.99 6.84 9.03
CA ALA A 92 5.09 5.85 9.60
C ALA A 92 4.05 5.38 8.57
N SER A 93 3.57 6.26 7.68
CA SER A 93 2.65 5.84 6.61
C SER A 93 3.31 4.92 5.59
N ALA A 94 4.61 5.12 5.32
CA ALA A 94 5.37 4.25 4.44
C ALA A 94 5.60 2.88 5.06
N ILE A 95 6.01 2.84 6.33
CA ILE A 95 6.18 1.60 7.08
C ILE A 95 4.84 0.87 7.18
N TRP A 96 3.77 1.57 7.54
CA TRP A 96 2.42 0.97 7.59
C TRP A 96 2.05 0.33 6.26
N PHE A 97 2.22 1.02 5.14
CA PHE A 97 1.92 0.45 3.82
C PHE A 97 2.77 -0.79 3.53
N ASP A 98 4.07 -0.74 3.84
CA ASP A 98 4.99 -1.84 3.54
C ASP A 98 4.74 -3.07 4.43
N MET A 99 4.23 -2.85 5.65
CA MET A 99 3.94 -3.91 6.63
C MET A 99 2.51 -4.45 6.54
N THR A 100 1.56 -3.73 5.93
CA THR A 100 0.14 -4.09 5.95
C THR A 100 -0.26 -4.79 4.65
N PRO A 101 -0.63 -6.08 4.68
CA PRO A 101 -1.15 -6.75 3.48
C PRO A 101 -2.49 -6.14 3.04
N GLN A 102 -2.66 -6.03 1.73
CA GLN A 102 -3.90 -5.59 1.09
C GLN A 102 -4.36 -6.68 0.14
N THR A 103 -4.90 -7.74 0.73
CA THR A 103 -5.34 -8.96 0.03
C THR A 103 -6.13 -8.63 -1.26
N PRO A 104 -5.81 -9.26 -2.40
CA PRO A 104 -4.96 -10.44 -2.55
C PRO A 104 -3.44 -10.18 -2.59
N LYS A 105 -2.99 -8.94 -2.40
CA LYS A 105 -1.56 -8.61 -2.37
C LYS A 105 -0.95 -8.97 -1.00
N PRO A 106 0.23 -9.61 -0.94
CA PRO A 106 0.97 -9.73 0.31
C PRO A 106 1.48 -8.35 0.74
N SER A 107 2.00 -8.25 1.96
CA SER A 107 2.75 -7.06 2.36
C SER A 107 4.07 -6.98 1.59
N VAL A 108 4.63 -5.77 1.43
CA VAL A 108 5.99 -5.61 0.89
C VAL A 108 7.00 -6.34 1.79
N HIS A 109 6.76 -6.28 3.11
CA HIS A 109 7.58 -6.98 4.10
C HIS A 109 7.65 -8.49 3.83
N ASP A 110 6.53 -9.17 3.61
CA ASP A 110 6.50 -10.62 3.38
C ASP A 110 7.25 -11.02 2.11
N VAL A 111 7.25 -10.17 1.08
CA VAL A 111 8.05 -10.38 -0.14
C VAL A 111 9.54 -10.29 0.19
N VAL A 112 9.96 -9.22 0.88
CA VAL A 112 11.38 -8.93 1.13
C VAL A 112 11.99 -9.92 2.13
N THR A 113 11.23 -10.38 3.12
CA THR A 113 11.69 -11.40 4.09
C THR A 113 11.52 -12.83 3.58
N GLY A 114 10.87 -13.01 2.43
CA GLY A 114 10.63 -14.32 1.82
C GLY A 114 9.56 -15.14 2.53
N TRP A 115 8.68 -14.52 3.33
CA TRP A 115 7.53 -15.17 3.97
C TRP A 115 6.42 -15.48 2.98
N TRP A 116 6.23 -14.61 1.98
CA TRP A 116 5.33 -14.91 0.87
C TRP A 116 5.91 -16.03 0.00
N LYS A 117 5.18 -17.13 -0.10
CA LYS A 117 5.54 -18.31 -0.90
C LYS A 117 4.54 -18.46 -2.06
N PRO A 118 4.92 -18.06 -3.29
CA PRO A 118 4.07 -18.19 -4.48
C PRO A 118 3.56 -19.61 -4.66
N ASN A 119 2.28 -19.74 -5.00
CA ASN A 119 1.70 -21.03 -5.41
C ASN A 119 1.80 -21.21 -6.95
N GLY A 120 1.16 -22.26 -7.48
CA GLY A 120 1.13 -22.51 -8.92
C GLY A 120 0.46 -21.39 -9.73
N ASN A 121 -0.60 -20.79 -9.19
CA ASN A 121 -1.30 -19.66 -9.81
C ASN A 121 -0.43 -18.39 -9.82
N ASP A 122 0.36 -18.16 -8.76
CA ASP A 122 1.32 -17.06 -8.73
C ASP A 122 2.41 -17.24 -9.77
N THR A 123 3.00 -18.43 -9.83
CA THR A 123 4.08 -18.76 -10.77
C THR A 123 3.61 -18.66 -12.22
N ALA A 124 2.43 -19.20 -12.55
CA ALA A 124 1.84 -19.11 -13.89
C ALA A 124 1.54 -17.67 -14.34
N ALA A 125 1.36 -16.77 -13.37
CA ALA A 125 1.09 -15.35 -13.58
C ALA A 125 2.37 -14.48 -13.49
N ASN A 126 3.55 -15.11 -13.46
CA ASN A 126 4.86 -14.48 -13.27
C ASN A 126 4.98 -13.62 -12.00
N ARG A 127 4.19 -13.92 -10.96
CA ARG A 127 4.32 -13.28 -9.63
C ARG A 127 5.48 -13.95 -8.90
N ILE A 128 6.67 -13.44 -9.15
CA ILE A 128 7.94 -13.98 -8.66
C ILE A 128 8.44 -13.15 -7.46
N PRO A 129 8.96 -13.77 -6.38
CA PRO A 129 9.54 -13.05 -5.25
C PRO A 129 10.75 -12.22 -5.68
N GLY A 130 10.74 -10.94 -5.33
CA GLY A 130 11.79 -9.98 -5.68
C GLY A 130 11.28 -8.56 -5.66
N PHE A 131 12.15 -7.61 -6.02
CA PHE A 131 11.81 -6.20 -6.01
C PHE A 131 10.63 -5.88 -6.95
N GLY A 132 10.50 -6.60 -8.08
CA GLY A 132 9.37 -6.49 -9.00
C GLY A 132 8.01 -6.71 -8.35
N ALA A 133 7.89 -7.69 -7.46
CA ALA A 133 6.65 -7.93 -6.71
C ALA A 133 6.32 -6.76 -5.77
N THR A 134 7.33 -6.09 -5.20
CA THR A 134 7.11 -4.88 -4.37
C THR A 134 6.58 -3.71 -5.20
N ILE A 135 7.00 -3.59 -6.48
CA ILE A 135 6.46 -2.62 -7.43
C ILE A 135 4.99 -2.95 -7.73
N MET A 136 4.67 -4.23 -7.97
CA MET A 136 3.30 -4.69 -8.21
C MET A 136 2.36 -4.39 -7.03
N ILE A 137 2.81 -4.63 -5.80
CA ILE A 137 2.05 -4.32 -4.57
C ILE A 137 1.79 -2.82 -4.49
N THR A 138 2.87 -2.04 -4.67
CA THR A 138 2.89 -0.57 -4.59
C THR A 138 1.98 0.09 -5.61
N ASN A 139 2.17 -0.21 -6.90
CA ASN A 139 1.42 0.38 -7.98
C ASN A 139 1.41 -0.55 -9.21
N GLY A 140 0.60 -1.61 -9.15
CA GLY A 140 0.47 -2.57 -10.26
C GLY A 140 -0.03 -2.00 -11.59
N ILE A 141 -0.36 -0.70 -11.68
CA ILE A 141 -0.54 0.00 -12.96
C ILE A 141 0.77 0.07 -13.73
N GLU A 142 1.93 -0.02 -13.08
CA GLU A 142 3.25 0.06 -13.72
C GLU A 142 3.75 -1.31 -14.22
N CYS A 143 2.93 -2.36 -14.15
CA CYS A 143 3.34 -3.74 -14.38
C CYS A 143 2.51 -4.41 -15.49
N GLY A 144 2.99 -5.56 -15.99
CA GLY A 144 2.39 -6.25 -17.15
C GLY A 144 2.68 -5.60 -18.50
N HIS A 145 3.52 -4.56 -18.51
CA HIS A 145 4.06 -3.89 -19.69
C HIS A 145 5.32 -3.08 -19.29
N GLN A 146 6.04 -2.58 -20.29
CA GLN A 146 7.20 -1.71 -20.07
C GLN A 146 6.73 -0.36 -19.49
N SER A 147 7.24 0.00 -18.31
CA SER A 147 6.91 1.25 -17.62
C SER A 147 8.18 1.98 -17.21
N GLN A 148 8.26 3.27 -17.56
CA GLN A 148 9.38 4.13 -17.12
C GLN A 148 9.37 4.31 -15.60
N GLN A 149 8.18 4.37 -14.98
CA GLN A 149 8.03 4.50 -13.54
C GLN A 149 8.58 3.26 -12.81
N ALA A 150 8.25 2.06 -13.30
CA ALA A 150 8.82 0.82 -12.77
C ALA A 150 10.35 0.78 -12.96
N ALA A 151 10.85 1.15 -14.15
CA ALA A 151 12.28 1.23 -14.41
C ALA A 151 13.01 2.17 -13.45
N ASN A 152 12.46 3.37 -13.20
CA ASN A 152 13.02 4.33 -12.24
C ASN A 152 13.10 3.74 -10.82
N ARG A 153 12.09 2.97 -10.40
CA ARG A 153 12.11 2.27 -9.09
C ARG A 153 13.27 1.29 -9.01
N VAL A 154 13.47 0.48 -10.07
CA VAL A 154 14.58 -0.49 -10.15
C VAL A 154 15.92 0.23 -10.09
N GLU A 155 16.08 1.36 -10.79
CA GLU A 155 17.32 2.14 -10.76
C GLU A 155 17.64 2.69 -9.37
N TYR A 156 16.66 3.24 -8.65
CA TYR A 156 16.82 3.66 -7.26
C TYR A 156 17.24 2.48 -6.37
N TYR A 157 16.55 1.34 -6.48
CA TYR A 157 16.85 0.15 -5.69
C TYR A 157 18.28 -0.36 -5.95
N LYS A 158 18.68 -0.49 -7.22
CA LYS A 158 20.06 -0.85 -7.59
C LYS A 158 21.08 0.15 -7.05
N ALA A 159 20.78 1.44 -7.10
CA ALA A 159 21.66 2.48 -6.56
C ALA A 159 21.82 2.37 -5.04
N PHE A 160 20.75 2.09 -4.30
CA PHE A 160 20.81 1.80 -2.86
C PHE A 160 21.61 0.53 -2.57
N CYS A 161 21.33 -0.57 -3.26
CA CYS A 161 22.05 -1.84 -3.08
C CYS A 161 23.55 -1.67 -3.33
N LYS A 162 23.93 -0.95 -4.40
CA LYS A 162 25.32 -0.60 -4.69
C LYS A 162 25.97 0.22 -3.58
N HIS A 163 25.26 1.21 -3.03
CA HIS A 163 25.77 2.03 -1.95
C HIS A 163 26.03 1.22 -0.67
N PHE A 164 25.10 0.33 -0.30
CA PHE A 164 25.23 -0.52 0.88
C PHE A 164 26.08 -1.77 0.67
N GLY A 165 26.61 -2.01 -0.54
CA GLY A 165 27.43 -3.17 -0.85
C GLY A 165 26.66 -4.51 -0.81
N ILE A 166 25.34 -4.47 -1.03
CA ILE A 166 24.48 -5.66 -1.02
C ILE A 166 24.02 -6.01 -2.44
N SER A 167 23.74 -7.30 -2.67
CA SER A 167 23.16 -7.75 -3.93
C SER A 167 21.70 -7.29 -4.05
N PRO A 168 21.26 -6.74 -5.20
CA PRO A 168 19.86 -6.43 -5.43
C PRO A 168 18.98 -7.69 -5.61
N GLY A 169 19.58 -8.86 -5.83
CA GLY A 169 18.90 -10.09 -6.21
C GLY A 169 19.15 -10.46 -7.67
N LYS A 170 18.37 -11.39 -8.20
CA LYS A 170 18.47 -11.80 -9.61
C LYS A 170 17.83 -10.75 -10.51
N GLU A 171 18.44 -10.50 -11.66
CA GLU A 171 18.03 -9.42 -12.58
C GLU A 171 16.58 -9.58 -13.07
N ASP A 172 16.15 -10.83 -13.32
CA ASP A 172 14.81 -11.19 -13.76
C ASP A 172 13.73 -11.01 -12.68
N THR A 173 14.09 -10.76 -11.41
CA THR A 173 13.15 -10.50 -10.31
C THR A 173 13.05 -9.04 -9.90
N LEU A 174 13.81 -8.15 -10.56
CA LEU A 174 13.82 -6.72 -10.22
C LEU A 174 12.67 -5.94 -10.84
N GLY A 175 12.29 -6.28 -12.07
CA GLY A 175 11.19 -5.64 -12.80
C GLY A 175 9.84 -6.36 -12.62
N CYS A 176 8.78 -5.72 -13.08
CA CYS A 176 7.42 -6.29 -13.09
C CYS A 176 6.75 -6.24 -14.48
N GLU A 177 7.54 -6.06 -15.55
CA GLU A 177 7.05 -5.90 -16.91
C GLU A 177 6.20 -7.09 -17.39
N HIS A 178 6.54 -8.31 -17.00
CA HIS A 178 5.80 -9.51 -17.41
C HIS A 178 4.92 -10.09 -16.30
N MET A 179 4.74 -9.35 -15.20
CA MET A 179 4.01 -9.80 -14.02
C MET A 179 2.53 -9.40 -14.11
N ASN A 180 1.64 -10.37 -13.93
CA ASN A 180 0.21 -10.10 -13.83
C ASN A 180 -0.18 -9.67 -12.40
N ARG A 181 -1.27 -8.91 -12.27
CA ARG A 181 -1.78 -8.45 -10.97
C ARG A 181 -2.11 -9.62 -10.04
N PHE A 182 -2.00 -9.40 -8.72
CA PHE A 182 -2.51 -10.32 -7.71
C PHE A 182 -4.02 -10.55 -7.87
N ASP A 183 -4.47 -11.79 -7.67
CA ASP A 183 -5.87 -12.22 -7.79
C ASP A 183 -6.24 -13.16 -6.64
N GLY A 184 -7.53 -13.48 -6.51
CA GLY A 184 -8.05 -14.30 -5.40
C GLY A 184 -7.55 -15.74 -5.34
N SER A 185 -6.83 -16.22 -6.36
CA SER A 185 -6.20 -17.55 -6.37
C SER A 185 -4.71 -17.48 -5.97
N SER A 186 -4.19 -16.29 -5.65
CA SER A 186 -2.84 -16.10 -5.13
C SER A 186 -2.68 -16.74 -3.75
N SER A 187 -1.47 -17.20 -3.43
CA SER A 187 -1.10 -17.66 -2.08
C SER A 187 -1.26 -16.59 -1.00
N SER A 188 -1.25 -15.30 -1.38
CA SER A 188 -1.47 -14.16 -0.49
C SER A 188 -2.92 -13.67 -0.44
N ALA A 189 -3.86 -14.37 -1.11
CA ALA A 189 -5.28 -14.11 -0.98
C ALA A 189 -5.84 -14.70 0.34
N VAL A 190 -5.30 -14.22 1.46
CA VAL A 190 -5.66 -14.66 2.81
C VAL A 190 -6.91 -13.91 3.27
N ALA A 191 -7.75 -14.58 4.07
CA ALA A 191 -8.99 -14.02 4.57
C ALA A 191 -8.74 -13.11 5.80
N GLU A 192 -8.52 -11.82 5.54
CA GLU A 192 -8.00 -10.85 6.52
C GLU A 192 -8.94 -9.65 6.75
N TYR A 193 -10.10 -9.67 6.11
CA TYR A 193 -11.07 -8.59 6.14
C TYR A 193 -12.45 -9.12 6.51
N TRP A 194 -13.19 -8.41 7.35
CA TRP A 194 -14.57 -8.73 7.66
C TRP A 194 -15.52 -8.05 6.68
N GLU A 195 -16.41 -8.83 6.09
CA GLU A 195 -17.47 -8.37 5.20
C GLU A 195 -18.79 -9.02 5.60
N TYR A 196 -19.89 -8.28 5.44
CA TYR A 196 -21.21 -8.80 5.79
C TYR A 196 -21.69 -9.83 4.77
N ALA A 197 -22.16 -10.96 5.26
CA ALA A 197 -22.78 -12.01 4.47
C ALA A 197 -24.30 -11.92 4.61
N ASP A 198 -24.94 -11.21 3.68
CA ASP A 198 -26.40 -10.93 3.68
C ASP A 198 -27.27 -12.16 3.96
N TRP A 199 -26.84 -13.35 3.50
CA TRP A 199 -27.60 -14.60 3.61
C TRP A 199 -27.45 -15.33 4.95
N LYS A 200 -26.58 -14.85 5.85
CA LYS A 200 -26.36 -15.44 7.19
C LYS A 200 -26.60 -14.46 8.34
N ALA A 201 -26.94 -13.21 8.03
CA ALA A 201 -27.05 -12.14 9.03
C ALA A 201 -25.80 -12.02 9.93
N ASN A 202 -24.61 -12.24 9.37
CA ASN A 202 -23.35 -12.14 10.10
C ASN A 202 -22.18 -11.72 9.21
N CYS A 203 -21.11 -11.20 9.82
CA CYS A 203 -19.86 -10.93 9.14
C CYS A 203 -19.00 -12.20 9.02
N ARG A 204 -18.24 -12.28 7.92
CA ARG A 204 -17.28 -13.36 7.67
C ARG A 204 -15.96 -12.80 7.16
N LEU A 205 -14.88 -13.57 7.35
CA LEU A 205 -13.61 -13.25 6.75
C LEU A 205 -13.63 -13.45 5.23
N VAL A 206 -13.03 -12.51 4.52
CA VAL A 206 -12.90 -12.48 3.06
C VAL A 206 -11.47 -12.14 2.62
N SER A 207 -11.09 -12.63 1.44
CA SER A 207 -9.77 -12.47 0.83
C SER A 207 -9.70 -11.34 -0.21
N TYR A 208 -10.53 -10.32 -0.01
CA TYR A 208 -10.46 -9.05 -0.71
C TYR A 208 -10.56 -7.91 0.30
N GLN A 209 -9.96 -6.77 -0.01
CA GLN A 209 -10.01 -5.60 0.86
C GLN A 209 -11.46 -5.14 1.09
N SER A 210 -11.85 -4.96 2.37
CA SER A 210 -13.13 -4.39 2.78
C SER A 210 -12.94 -3.29 3.84
N ALA A 211 -14.03 -2.88 4.50
CA ALA A 211 -14.05 -1.86 5.54
C ALA A 211 -13.24 -2.21 6.80
N PHE A 212 -13.22 -3.48 7.20
CA PHE A 212 -12.76 -3.87 8.54
C PHE A 212 -11.64 -4.89 8.42
N SER A 213 -10.41 -4.48 8.71
CA SER A 213 -9.27 -5.38 8.70
C SER A 213 -9.14 -6.10 10.05
N ILE A 214 -8.65 -7.35 10.05
CA ILE A 214 -8.25 -8.01 11.30
C ILE A 214 -7.06 -7.31 11.99
N PHE A 215 -6.39 -6.39 11.30
CA PHE A 215 -5.27 -5.60 11.81
C PHE A 215 -5.68 -4.20 12.33
N ASP A 216 -6.97 -3.85 12.30
CA ASP A 216 -7.44 -2.57 12.83
C ASP A 216 -7.13 -2.46 14.34
N ALA A 217 -6.84 -1.25 14.82
CA ALA A 217 -6.57 -0.98 16.23
C ALA A 217 -7.88 -0.77 17.02
N PRO A 218 -7.93 -1.19 18.31
CA PRO A 218 -7.01 -2.16 18.91
C PRO A 218 -7.12 -3.49 18.15
N ALA A 219 -5.98 -4.19 17.99
CA ALA A 219 -5.87 -5.44 17.24
C ALA A 219 -6.57 -6.60 17.97
N GLU A 220 -7.87 -6.45 18.17
CA GLU A 220 -8.80 -7.40 18.76
C GLU A 220 -9.80 -7.78 17.68
N PRO A 221 -9.86 -9.07 17.26
CA PRO A 221 -10.74 -9.51 16.18
C PRO A 221 -12.21 -9.14 16.40
N ASP A 222 -12.62 -9.07 17.67
CA ASP A 222 -13.98 -8.70 18.08
C ASP A 222 -14.32 -7.24 17.71
N VAL A 223 -13.34 -6.32 17.70
CA VAL A 223 -13.59 -4.91 17.34
C VAL A 223 -13.94 -4.79 15.86
N SER A 224 -13.15 -5.41 14.99
CA SER A 224 -13.40 -5.38 13.54
C SER A 224 -14.64 -6.17 13.15
N TYR A 225 -14.93 -7.28 13.84
CA TYR A 225 -16.15 -8.05 13.66
C TYR A 225 -17.40 -7.25 14.09
N CYS A 226 -17.40 -6.70 15.30
CA CYS A 226 -18.51 -5.88 15.80
C CYS A 226 -18.74 -4.65 14.94
N GLY A 227 -17.66 -3.96 14.52
CA GLY A 227 -17.77 -2.83 13.59
C GLY A 227 -18.44 -3.21 12.27
N CYS A 228 -18.12 -4.40 11.73
CA CYS A 228 -18.78 -4.93 10.54
C CYS A 228 -20.28 -5.19 10.77
N ILE A 229 -20.65 -5.79 11.90
CA ILE A 229 -22.06 -6.02 12.26
C ILE A 229 -22.81 -4.70 12.45
N GLU A 230 -22.22 -3.72 13.13
CA GLU A 230 -22.84 -2.42 13.37
C GLU A 230 -23.04 -1.60 12.09
N MET A 231 -22.10 -1.70 11.15
CA MET A 231 -22.18 -1.00 9.87
C MET A 231 -23.25 -1.62 8.96
N TYR A 232 -23.23 -2.95 8.80
CA TYR A 232 -24.06 -3.63 7.81
C TYR A 232 -25.34 -4.29 8.34
N GLY A 233 -25.46 -4.52 9.64
CA GLY A 233 -26.62 -5.16 10.28
C GLY A 233 -27.84 -4.24 10.47
N LYS A 234 -27.92 -3.12 9.73
CA LYS A 234 -29.03 -2.16 9.75
C LYS A 234 -30.07 -2.46 8.69
#